data_AF-A0A8J2ZUZ8-F1
#
_entry.id   AF-A0A8J2ZUZ8-F1
#
_cell.length_a   1.000
_cell.length_b   1.000
_cell.length_c   1.000
_cell.angle_alpha   90.00
_cell.angle_beta   90.00
_cell.angle_gamma   90.00
#
_symmetry.space_group_name_H-M   'P 1'
#
loop_
_entity.id
_entity.type
_entity.pdbx_description
1 polymer ?
#
loop_
_entity_poly.entity_id
_entity_poly.type
_entity_poly.pdbx_seq_one_letter_code
_entity_poly.pdbx_strand_id
1 'polypeptide(L)'
;MPRNMMLSSLLLFTDIGITTDFLIGTDYPVDFYTVMDSPKLELFDVIVYLIHYPLYGYFFTYMIYLWGLRGGYLCLYVLLWSGLTTGIDWISITFNVFTYLNGWRIEFSALAYLFVFSLSALIVKLFIHYWGKNDPV
;
A
#
# COMPACT_ATOMS: atom_id res chain seq x y z
N MET A 1 17.55 -8.28 5.65
CA MET A 1 17.08 -7.41 4.56
C MET A 1 18.01 -6.21 4.50
N PRO A 2 18.67 -5.92 3.36
CA PRO A 2 19.64 -4.83 3.31
C PRO A 2 19.05 -3.48 3.72
N ARG A 3 19.81 -2.70 4.49
CA ARG A 3 19.34 -1.41 5.05
C ARG A 3 18.86 -0.45 3.96
N ASN A 4 19.58 -0.36 2.84
CA ASN A 4 19.22 0.51 1.73
C ASN A 4 17.87 0.09 1.12
N MET A 5 17.67 -1.22 0.92
CA MET A 5 16.40 -1.75 0.43
C MET A 5 15.26 -1.47 1.40
N MET A 6 15.51 -1.59 2.71
CA MET A 6 14.53 -1.25 3.74
C MET A 6 14.09 0.21 3.64
N LEU A 7 15.05 1.14 3.65
CA LEU A 7 14.76 2.57 3.55
C LEU A 7 14.03 2.91 2.24
N SER A 8 14.46 2.36 1.11
CA SER A 8 13.78 2.56 -0.17
C SER A 8 12.34 2.03 -0.16
N SER A 9 12.10 0.89 0.51
CA SER A 9 10.76 0.30 0.59
C SER A 9 9.83 1.11 1.51
N LEU A 10 10.35 1.61 2.64
CA LEU A 10 9.61 2.51 3.53
C LEU A 10 9.15 3.75 2.75
N LEU A 11 10.07 4.42 2.05
CA LEU A 11 9.78 5.62 1.28
C LEU A 11 8.81 5.36 0.12
N LEU A 12 9.02 4.27 -0.62
CA LEU A 12 8.17 3.91 -1.76
C LEU A 12 6.72 3.71 -1.35
N PHE A 13 6.46 3.00 -0.25
CA PHE A 13 5.09 2.75 0.18
C PHE A 13 4.42 3.97 0.81
N THR A 14 5.18 4.83 1.49
CA THR A 14 4.68 6.15 1.89
C THR A 14 4.26 6.96 0.67
N ASP A 15 5.11 7.04 -0.35
CA ASP A 15 4.84 7.78 -1.58
C ASP A 15 3.61 7.22 -2.32
N ILE A 16 3.54 5.90 -2.52
CA ILE A 16 2.39 5.24 -3.16
C ILE A 16 1.10 5.51 -2.39
N GLY A 17 1.10 5.36 -1.05
CA GLY A 17 -0.10 5.56 -0.24
C GLY A 17 -0.63 6.99 -0.37
N ILE A 18 0.24 7.97 -0.12
CA ILE A 18 -0.09 9.38 -0.22
C ILE A 18 -0.53 9.75 -1.64
N THR A 19 0.27 9.42 -2.66
CA THR A 19 -0.05 9.81 -4.05
C THR A 19 -1.34 9.15 -4.54
N THR A 20 -1.62 7.90 -4.17
CA THR A 20 -2.87 7.22 -4.54
C THR A 20 -4.07 7.89 -3.89
N ASP A 21 -3.96 8.24 -2.60
CA ASP A 21 -5.02 8.97 -1.90
C ASP A 21 -5.33 10.31 -2.57
N PHE A 22 -4.29 11.08 -2.88
CA PHE A 22 -4.49 12.38 -3.53
C PHE A 22 -4.99 12.24 -4.97
N LEU A 23 -4.54 11.21 -5.71
CA LEU A 23 -4.96 11.00 -7.10
C LEU A 23 -6.43 10.61 -7.21
N ILE A 24 -6.96 9.87 -6.22
CA ILE A 24 -8.31 9.31 -6.25
C ILE A 24 -9.30 10.16 -5.43
N GLY A 25 -8.83 10.92 -4.44
CA GLY A 25 -9.69 11.58 -3.46
C GLY A 25 -9.76 13.12 -3.53
N THR A 26 -8.85 13.83 -4.22
CA THR A 26 -8.74 15.30 -4.08
C THR A 26 -9.12 16.15 -5.29
N ASP A 27 -9.13 15.63 -6.51
CA ASP A 27 -9.29 16.47 -7.71
C ASP A 27 -10.43 16.05 -8.61
N TYR A 28 -11.36 16.98 -8.89
CA TYR A 28 -12.38 16.82 -9.93
C TYR A 28 -11.74 16.48 -11.29
N PRO A 29 -12.25 15.48 -12.03
CA PRO A 29 -13.51 14.75 -11.84
C PRO A 29 -13.38 13.44 -11.03
N VAL A 30 -12.25 13.23 -10.38
CA VAL A 30 -11.86 12.02 -9.65
C VAL A 30 -11.89 12.33 -8.14
N ASP A 31 -13.09 12.64 -7.63
CA ASP A 31 -13.39 12.85 -6.21
C ASP A 31 -14.10 11.61 -5.65
N PHE A 32 -13.43 10.47 -5.68
CA PHE A 32 -14.06 9.17 -5.40
C PHE A 32 -14.17 8.82 -3.91
N TYR A 33 -13.45 9.50 -3.02
CA TYR A 33 -13.66 9.43 -1.57
C TYR A 33 -13.02 10.61 -0.85
N THR A 34 -13.48 10.87 0.37
CA THR A 34 -12.82 11.80 1.30
C THR A 34 -11.55 11.15 1.85
N VAL A 35 -10.37 11.65 1.49
CA VAL A 35 -9.08 11.09 1.93
C VAL A 35 -8.99 10.95 3.46
N MET A 36 -9.48 11.96 4.18
CA MET A 36 -9.64 11.98 5.64
C MET A 36 -11.05 12.46 6.00
N ASP A 37 -11.46 12.24 7.24
CA ASP A 37 -12.76 12.65 7.79
C ASP A 37 -12.90 14.18 7.93
N SER A 38 -11.77 14.91 7.96
CA SER A 38 -11.68 16.35 8.12
C SER A 38 -10.76 16.98 7.06
N PRO A 39 -11.03 18.23 6.62
CA PRO A 39 -10.14 18.95 5.70
C PRO A 39 -8.88 19.51 6.40
N LYS A 40 -8.79 19.39 7.73
CA LYS A 40 -7.62 19.81 8.51
C LYS A 40 -6.73 18.60 8.73
N LEU A 41 -5.42 18.82 8.77
CA LEU A 41 -4.48 17.78 9.19
C LEU A 41 -4.71 17.43 10.67
N GLU A 42 -5.17 16.22 10.93
CA GLU A 42 -5.41 15.68 12.26
C GLU A 42 -4.28 14.73 12.70
N LEU A 43 -4.26 14.38 13.99
CA LEU A 43 -3.22 13.52 14.54
C LEU A 43 -3.21 12.14 13.86
N PHE A 44 -4.38 11.59 13.55
CA PHE A 44 -4.49 10.28 12.91
C PHE A 44 -3.99 10.31 11.47
N ASP A 45 -4.18 11.40 10.74
CA ASP A 45 -3.61 11.58 9.40
C ASP A 45 -2.08 11.50 9.44
N VAL A 46 -1.46 12.17 10.42
CA VAL A 46 -0.01 12.12 10.61
C VAL A 46 0.47 10.71 10.94
N ILE A 47 -0.27 9.98 11.78
CA ILE A 47 0.03 8.58 12.10
C ILE A 47 -0.09 7.71 10.84
N VAL A 48 -1.11 7.93 10.01
CA VAL A 48 -1.29 7.18 8.78
C VAL A 48 -0.13 7.43 7.82
N TYR A 49 0.22 8.69 7.57
CA TYR A 49 1.26 9.06 6.61
C TYR A 49 2.68 8.67 7.08
N LEU A 50 3.02 8.89 8.35
CA LEU A 50 4.39 8.69 8.85
C LEU A 50 4.66 7.30 9.41
N ILE A 51 3.63 6.58 9.84
CA ILE A 51 3.80 5.28 10.51
C ILE A 51 3.11 4.18 9.73
N HIS A 52 1.81 4.32 9.44
CA HIS A 52 1.04 3.23 8.83
C HIS A 52 1.57 2.85 7.45
N TYR A 53 1.63 3.78 6.49
CA TYR A 53 2.12 3.50 5.13
C TYR A 53 3.54 2.92 5.08
N PRO A 54 4.54 3.50 5.77
CA PRO A 54 5.87 2.91 5.79
C PRO A 54 5.89 1.52 6.43
N LEU A 55 5.21 1.29 7.55
CA LEU A 55 5.16 -0.05 8.16
C LEU A 55 4.49 -1.08 7.24
N TYR A 56 3.44 -0.68 6.53
CA TYR A 56 2.77 -1.53 5.54
C TYR A 56 3.76 -2.01 4.48
N GLY A 57 4.55 -1.08 3.93
CA GLY A 57 5.61 -1.40 2.95
C GLY A 57 6.74 -2.24 3.51
N TYR A 58 7.14 -1.97 4.75
CA TYR A 58 8.15 -2.77 5.45
C TYR A 58 7.73 -4.22 5.56
N PHE A 59 6.54 -4.49 6.12
CA PHE A 59 6.05 -5.87 6.29
C PHE A 59 5.87 -6.56 4.94
N PHE A 60 5.32 -5.85 3.95
CA PHE A 60 5.15 -6.40 2.60
C PHE A 60 6.48 -6.86 1.99
N THR A 61 7.47 -5.95 1.99
CA THR A 61 8.79 -6.21 1.42
C THR A 61 9.55 -7.29 2.20
N TYR A 62 9.49 -7.21 3.54
CA TYR A 62 10.20 -8.11 4.43
C TYR A 62 9.75 -9.56 4.24
N MET A 63 8.45 -9.83 4.07
CA MET A 63 7.94 -11.18 3.85
C MET A 63 8.36 -11.75 2.48
N ILE A 64 8.34 -10.92 1.42
CA ILE A 64 8.86 -11.33 0.10
C ILE A 64 10.34 -11.68 0.18
N TYR A 65 11.13 -10.88 0.91
CA TYR A 65 12.56 -11.12 1.13
C TYR A 65 12.81 -12.38 1.96
N LEU A 66 12.17 -12.48 3.13
CA LEU A 66 12.40 -13.55 4.12
C LEU A 66 12.05 -14.93 3.55
N TRP A 67 10.92 -15.06 2.87
CA TRP A 67 10.47 -16.33 2.30
C TRP A 67 10.91 -16.54 0.85
N GLY A 68 11.65 -15.57 0.28
CA GLY A 68 12.15 -15.66 -1.08
C GLY A 68 11.05 -15.88 -2.13
N LEU A 69 9.87 -15.30 -1.93
CA LEU A 69 8.66 -15.60 -2.70
C LEU A 69 8.86 -15.42 -4.22
N ARG A 70 8.38 -16.40 -4.99
CA ARG A 70 8.51 -16.50 -6.46
C ARG A 70 7.30 -17.23 -7.07
N GLY A 71 7.05 -16.99 -8.36
CA GLY A 71 6.02 -17.68 -9.13
C GLY A 71 4.65 -17.61 -8.46
N GLY A 72 3.95 -18.76 -8.40
CA GLY A 72 2.60 -18.84 -7.84
C GLY A 72 2.48 -18.39 -6.38
N TYR A 73 3.51 -18.61 -5.55
CA TYR A 73 3.49 -18.14 -4.16
C TYR A 73 3.51 -16.62 -4.04
N LEU A 74 4.22 -15.95 -4.96
CA LEU A 74 4.19 -14.47 -5.02
C LEU A 74 2.82 -13.97 -5.46
N CYS A 75 2.18 -14.62 -6.43
CA CYS A 75 0.83 -14.29 -6.86
C CYS A 75 -0.19 -14.46 -5.72
N LEU A 76 -0.13 -15.58 -5.00
CA LEU A 76 -1.00 -15.83 -3.84
C LEU A 76 -0.77 -14.77 -2.75
N TYR A 77 0.49 -14.41 -2.49
CA TYR A 77 0.84 -13.39 -1.53
C TYR A 77 0.24 -12.02 -1.89
N VAL A 78 0.36 -11.60 -3.15
CA VAL A 78 -0.25 -10.37 -3.66
C VAL A 78 -1.77 -10.39 -3.52
N LEU A 79 -2.42 -11.51 -3.88
CA LEU A 79 -3.87 -11.67 -3.72
C LEU A 79 -4.31 -11.57 -2.26
N LEU A 80 -3.59 -12.23 -1.35
CA LEU A 80 -3.87 -12.15 0.07
C LEU A 80 -3.71 -10.73 0.61
N TRP A 81 -2.63 -10.04 0.24
CA TRP A 81 -2.40 -8.66 0.70
C TRP A 81 -3.46 -7.70 0.17
N SER A 82 -3.82 -7.82 -1.12
CA SER A 82 -4.89 -7.04 -1.74
C SER A 82 -6.23 -7.29 -1.06
N GLY A 83 -6.55 -8.55 -0.76
CA GLY A 83 -7.77 -8.93 -0.05
C GLY A 83 -7.80 -8.42 1.39
N LEU A 84 -6.68 -8.49 2.12
CA LEU A 84 -6.56 -7.95 3.47
C LEU A 84 -6.76 -6.43 3.47
N THR A 85 -6.13 -5.69 2.56
CA THR A 85 -6.30 -4.24 2.45
C THR A 85 -7.72 -3.87 2.07
N THR A 86 -8.35 -4.60 1.13
CA THR A 86 -9.78 -4.42 0.80
C THR A 86 -10.68 -4.69 2.01
N GLY A 87 -10.35 -5.68 2.84
CA GLY A 87 -11.08 -5.97 4.08
C GLY A 87 -10.97 -4.84 5.09
N ILE A 88 -9.78 -4.25 5.25
CA ILE A 88 -9.56 -3.06 6.08
C ILE A 88 -10.36 -1.87 5.53
N ASP A 89 -10.32 -1.65 4.22
CA ASP A 89 -11.08 -0.60 3.52
C ASP A 89 -12.59 -0.71 3.81
N TRP A 90 -13.14 -1.93 3.68
CA TRP A 90 -14.54 -2.21 4.00
C TRP A 90 -14.90 -1.96 5.48
N ILE A 91 -14.02 -2.34 6.40
CA ILE A 91 -14.22 -2.06 7.84
C ILE A 91 -14.24 -0.54 8.06
N SER A 92 -13.29 0.20 7.50
CA SER A 92 -13.20 1.66 7.63
C SER A 92 -14.47 2.37 7.17
N ILE A 93 -15.06 1.94 6.06
CA ILE A 93 -16.35 2.49 5.57
C ILE A 93 -17.48 2.16 6.54
N THR A 94 -17.51 0.94 7.06
CA THR A 94 -18.54 0.51 8.02
C THR A 94 -18.51 1.35 9.30
N PHE A 95 -17.33 1.81 9.72
CA PHE A 95 -17.13 2.72 10.84
C PHE A 95 -17.17 4.21 10.47
N ASN A 96 -17.46 4.56 9.22
CA ASN A 96 -17.47 5.93 8.69
C ASN A 96 -16.14 6.70 8.90
N VAL A 97 -15.01 5.99 8.83
CA VAL A 97 -13.67 6.62 8.84
C VAL A 97 -13.47 7.47 7.58
N PHE A 98 -13.98 7.00 6.45
CA PHE A 98 -14.16 7.79 5.23
C PHE A 98 -15.41 7.30 4.50
N THR A 99 -15.85 8.07 3.50
CA THR A 99 -17.02 7.72 2.68
C THR A 99 -16.68 7.73 1.20
N TYR A 100 -17.19 6.73 0.48
CA TYR A 100 -17.11 6.71 -0.97
C TYR A 100 -18.03 7.76 -1.58
N LEU A 101 -17.56 8.37 -2.65
CA LEU A 101 -18.21 9.41 -3.42
C LEU A 101 -18.26 9.01 -4.91
N ASN A 102 -19.12 9.69 -5.67
CA ASN A 102 -19.16 9.62 -7.14
C ASN A 102 -19.21 8.20 -7.75
N GLY A 103 -19.92 7.29 -7.08
CA GLY A 103 -20.15 5.94 -7.57
C GLY A 103 -18.96 4.99 -7.38
N TRP A 104 -17.94 5.38 -6.60
CA TRP A 104 -16.91 4.45 -6.17
C TRP A 104 -17.50 3.34 -5.29
N ARG A 105 -16.93 2.15 -5.39
CA ARG A 105 -17.39 0.94 -4.73
C ARG A 105 -16.20 0.10 -4.34
N ILE A 106 -16.41 -0.79 -3.38
CA ILE A 106 -15.38 -1.65 -2.80
C ILE A 106 -14.70 -2.56 -3.85
N GLU A 107 -15.41 -2.92 -4.91
CA GLU A 107 -14.86 -3.73 -6.00
C GLU A 107 -13.76 -2.97 -6.78
N PHE A 108 -13.88 -1.64 -6.91
CA PHE A 108 -12.84 -0.82 -7.54
C PHE A 108 -11.60 -0.70 -6.65
N SER A 109 -11.78 -0.54 -5.33
CA SER A 109 -10.68 -0.60 -4.37
C SER A 109 -9.94 -1.94 -4.46
N ALA A 110 -10.67 -3.06 -4.53
CA ALA A 110 -10.06 -4.38 -4.66
C ALA A 110 -9.16 -4.51 -5.90
N LEU A 111 -9.61 -3.98 -7.05
CA LEU A 111 -8.83 -3.95 -8.28
C LEU A 111 -7.63 -3.00 -8.18
N ALA A 112 -7.80 -1.83 -7.56
CA ALA A 112 -6.74 -0.86 -7.34
C ALA A 112 -5.63 -1.45 -6.45
N TYR A 113 -5.97 -2.07 -5.31
CA TYR A 113 -5.00 -2.73 -4.45
C TYR A 113 -4.30 -3.88 -5.15
N LEU A 114 -5.02 -4.68 -5.95
CA LEU A 114 -4.40 -5.74 -6.74
C LEU A 114 -3.35 -5.19 -7.71
N PHE A 115 -3.67 -4.09 -8.40
CA PHE A 115 -2.71 -3.42 -9.28
C PHE A 115 -1.50 -2.89 -8.50
N VAL A 116 -1.74 -2.15 -7.41
CA VAL A 116 -0.69 -1.55 -6.58
C VAL A 116 0.24 -2.63 -6.00
N PHE A 117 -0.29 -3.68 -5.39
CA PHE A 117 0.55 -4.75 -4.83
C PHE A 117 1.25 -5.59 -5.87
N SER A 118 0.67 -5.74 -7.07
CA SER A 118 1.36 -6.39 -8.19
C SER A 118 2.57 -5.58 -8.63
N LEU A 119 2.41 -4.27 -8.80
CA LEU A 119 3.51 -3.36 -9.17
C LEU A 119 4.57 -3.29 -8.08
N SER A 120 4.16 -3.13 -6.82
CA SER A 120 5.06 -3.13 -5.66
C SER A 120 5.84 -4.43 -5.55
N ALA A 121 5.21 -5.59 -5.77
CA ALA A 121 5.92 -6.87 -5.79
C ALA A 121 7.01 -6.90 -6.86
N LEU A 122 6.74 -6.40 -8.07
CA LEU A 122 7.76 -6.31 -9.13
C LEU A 122 8.94 -5.43 -8.72
N ILE A 123 8.67 -4.25 -8.15
CA ILE A 123 9.71 -3.33 -7.68
C ILE A 123 10.53 -3.97 -6.55
N VAL A 124 9.88 -4.61 -5.58
CA VAL A 124 10.58 -5.34 -4.50
C VAL A 124 11.46 -6.45 -5.07
N LYS A 125 11.01 -7.19 -6.10
CA LYS A 125 11.86 -8.20 -6.76
C LYS A 125 13.08 -7.56 -7.44
N LEU A 126 12.94 -6.37 -8.01
CA LEU A 126 14.08 -5.61 -8.55
C LEU A 126 15.03 -5.19 -7.43
N PHE A 127 14.51 -4.67 -6.32
CA PHE A 127 15.34 -4.32 -5.15
C PHE A 127 16.13 -5.52 -4.62
N ILE A 128 15.47 -6.69 -4.49
CA ILE A 128 16.13 -7.93 -4.09
C ILE A 128 17.18 -8.35 -5.12
N HIS A 129 16.95 -8.15 -6.41
CA HIS A 129 17.93 -8.48 -7.45
C HIS A 129 19.19 -7.60 -7.37
N TYR A 130 19.04 -6.29 -7.17
CA TYR A 130 20.15 -5.34 -7.14
C TYR A 130 20.88 -5.29 -5.79
N TRP A 131 20.16 -5.35 -4.68
CA TRP A 131 20.73 -5.21 -3.34
C TRP A 131 20.81 -6.51 -2.55
N GLY A 132 20.03 -7.53 -2.89
CA GLY A 132 20.02 -8.81 -2.16
C GLY A 132 21.31 -9.63 -2.31
N LYS A 133 22.21 -9.25 -3.23
CA LYS A 133 23.53 -9.88 -3.38
C LYS A 133 24.63 -9.26 -2.49
N ASN A 134 24.37 -8.09 -1.90
CA ASN A 134 25.40 -7.29 -1.21
C ASN A 134 25.47 -7.55 0.30
N ASP A 135 24.54 -8.32 0.85
CA ASP A 135 24.60 -8.79 2.24
C ASP A 135 24.80 -10.32 2.24
N PRO A 136 26.03 -10.81 2.44
CA PRO A 136 26.19 -12.17 2.93
C PRO A 136 25.63 -12.17 4.35
N VAL A 137 24.58 -12.96 4.59
CA VAL A 137 24.19 -13.32 5.95
C VAL A 137 25.37 -13.99 6.64
#